data_AF-A0A0J5GNS8-F1
#
_entry.id   AF-A0A0J5GNS8-F1
#
_cell.length_a   1.000
_cell.length_b   1.000
_cell.length_c   1.000
_cell.angle_alpha   90.00
_cell.angle_beta   90.00
_cell.angle_gamma   90.00
#
_symmetry.space_group_name_H-M   'P 1'
#
loop_
_entity.id
_entity.type
_entity.pdbx_description
1 polymer ?
#
loop_
_entity_poly.entity_id
_entity_poly.type
_entity_poly.pdbx_seq_one_letter_code
_entity_poly.pdbx_strand_id
1 'polypeptide(L)'
;MYRGTEPIPEAIDFVKKLEGKGYPYLFVTNNSTKTPDQVADVLVKMGVPATTEHIYTTSMASASVITEEKQKARVLMVGEEGLRQSLLDYGHQIVEADPDYVVMGLDREITYDKLARATLAVRNGATFIATNG
;
A
#
# COMPACT_ATOMS: atom_id res chain seq x y z
N MET A 1 -14.89 -5.80 -7.35
CA MET A 1 -14.65 -7.23 -7.08
C MET A 1 -15.59 -7.78 -6.02
N TYR A 2 -15.75 -7.10 -4.89
CA TYR A 2 -16.63 -7.52 -3.79
C TYR A 2 -17.21 -6.28 -3.07
N ARG A 3 -18.24 -6.47 -2.26
CA ARG A 3 -18.82 -5.45 -1.35
C ARG A 3 -18.72 -5.97 0.08
N GLY A 4 -17.85 -5.35 0.89
CA GLY A 4 -17.56 -5.86 2.22
C GLY A 4 -16.90 -7.24 2.14
N THR A 5 -17.64 -8.29 2.51
CA THR A 5 -17.20 -9.69 2.40
C THR A 5 -17.89 -10.45 1.27
N GLU A 6 -18.84 -9.84 0.57
CA GLU A 6 -19.64 -10.51 -0.45
C GLU A 6 -19.01 -10.35 -1.85
N PRO A 7 -18.62 -11.44 -2.52
CA PRO A 7 -18.14 -11.38 -3.89
C PRO A 7 -19.25 -10.94 -4.85
N ILE A 8 -18.88 -10.21 -5.90
CA ILE A 8 -19.79 -9.87 -7.01
C ILE A 8 -19.57 -10.92 -8.11
N PRO A 9 -20.51 -11.85 -8.37
CA PRO A 9 -20.32 -12.96 -9.31
C PRO A 9 -19.91 -12.51 -10.71
N GLU A 10 -20.53 -11.45 -11.22
CA GLU A 10 -20.26 -10.91 -12.56
C GLU A 10 -18.82 -10.37 -12.68
N ALA A 11 -18.24 -9.90 -11.57
CA ALA A 11 -16.85 -9.43 -11.55
C ALA A 11 -15.87 -10.61 -11.63
N ILE A 12 -16.18 -11.75 -10.99
CA ILE A 12 -15.38 -12.97 -11.10
C ILE A 12 -15.36 -13.45 -12.55
N ASP A 13 -16.55 -13.54 -13.17
CA ASP A 13 -16.68 -13.97 -14.56
C ASP A 13 -15.96 -13.03 -15.52
N PHE A 14 -15.99 -11.72 -15.24
CA PHE A 14 -15.26 -10.73 -16.02
C PHE A 14 -13.75 -10.99 -15.99
N VAL A 15 -13.15 -11.17 -14.80
CA VAL A 15 -11.70 -11.41 -14.68
C VAL A 15 -11.29 -12.74 -15.32
N LYS A 16 -12.06 -13.81 -15.12
CA LYS A 16 -11.81 -15.11 -15.78
C LYS A 16 -11.84 -15.00 -17.30
N LYS A 17 -12.71 -14.16 -17.86
CA LYS A 17 -12.75 -13.90 -19.30
C LYS A 17 -11.53 -13.10 -19.78
N LEU A 18 -11.00 -12.18 -18.99
CA LEU A 18 -9.75 -11.47 -19.31
C LEU A 18 -8.57 -12.44 -19.33
N GLU A 19 -8.44 -13.25 -18.27
CA GLU A 19 -7.39 -14.27 -18.15
C GLU A 19 -7.46 -15.29 -19.28
N GLY A 20 -8.63 -15.85 -19.57
CA GLY A 20 -8.81 -16.82 -20.65
C GLY A 20 -8.55 -16.27 -22.05
N LYS A 21 -8.55 -14.94 -22.21
CA LYS A 21 -8.17 -14.24 -23.46
C LYS A 21 -6.72 -13.74 -23.46
N GLY A 22 -5.99 -13.92 -22.37
CA GLY A 22 -4.62 -13.42 -22.21
C GLY A 22 -4.52 -11.89 -22.14
N TYR A 23 -5.59 -11.20 -21.74
CA TYR A 23 -5.52 -9.76 -21.54
C TYR A 23 -4.89 -9.42 -20.20
N PRO A 24 -3.90 -8.50 -20.14
CA PRO A 24 -3.33 -8.06 -18.88
C PRO A 24 -4.35 -7.28 -18.07
N TYR A 25 -4.34 -7.45 -16.74
CA TYR A 25 -5.17 -6.71 -15.81
C TYR A 25 -4.45 -6.45 -14.50
N LEU A 26 -4.92 -5.44 -13.77
CA LEU A 26 -4.39 -5.02 -12.48
C LEU A 26 -5.54 -4.66 -11.55
N PHE A 27 -5.46 -5.10 -10.31
CA PHE A 27 -6.33 -4.70 -9.20
C PHE A 27 -5.68 -3.55 -8.45
N VAL A 28 -6.26 -2.36 -8.62
CA VAL A 28 -5.81 -1.14 -7.95
C VAL A 28 -6.64 -0.94 -6.68
N THR A 29 -5.99 -0.71 -5.54
CA THR A 29 -6.66 -0.56 -4.25
C THR A 29 -6.05 0.54 -3.38
N ASN A 30 -6.91 1.27 -2.66
CA ASN A 30 -6.50 2.25 -1.66
C ASN A 30 -6.17 1.62 -0.29
N ASN A 31 -6.11 0.30 -0.21
CA ASN A 31 -5.70 -0.37 1.01
C ASN A 31 -4.19 -0.22 1.21
N SER A 32 -3.79 0.50 2.27
CA SER A 32 -2.40 0.67 2.65
C SER A 32 -1.92 -0.32 3.73
N THR A 33 -2.81 -1.15 4.28
CA THR A 33 -2.53 -1.98 5.44
C THR A 33 -2.07 -3.39 5.10
N LYS A 34 -2.51 -3.92 3.96
CA LYS A 34 -2.21 -5.27 3.50
C LYS A 34 -1.07 -5.28 2.48
N THR A 35 -0.26 -6.33 2.51
CA THR A 35 0.71 -6.59 1.45
C THR A 35 -0.01 -7.01 0.16
N PRO A 36 0.63 -6.87 -1.02
CA PRO A 36 0.09 -7.37 -2.28
C PRO A 36 -0.36 -8.84 -2.22
N ASP A 37 0.45 -9.72 -1.61
CA ASP A 37 0.12 -11.14 -1.40
C ASP A 37 -1.18 -11.32 -0.60
N GLN A 38 -1.33 -10.59 0.51
CA GLN A 38 -2.51 -10.68 1.36
C GLN A 38 -3.78 -10.20 0.65
N VAL A 39 -3.67 -9.25 -0.28
CA VAL A 39 -4.80 -8.79 -1.10
C VAL A 39 -5.14 -9.84 -2.15
N ALA A 40 -4.13 -10.41 -2.83
CA ALA A 40 -4.33 -11.48 -3.80
C ALA A 40 -5.01 -12.70 -3.15
N ASP A 41 -4.56 -13.11 -1.96
CA ASP A 41 -5.17 -14.21 -1.19
C ASP A 41 -6.67 -13.98 -0.91
N VAL A 42 -7.07 -12.75 -0.62
CA VAL A 42 -8.49 -12.41 -0.39
C VAL A 42 -9.29 -12.57 -1.68
N LEU A 43 -8.75 -12.09 -2.81
CA LEU A 43 -9.39 -12.22 -4.12
C LEU A 43 -9.53 -13.70 -4.53
N VAL A 44 -8.47 -14.50 -4.34
CA VAL A 44 -8.47 -15.94 -4.62
C VAL A 44 -9.50 -16.67 -3.76
N LYS A 45 -9.60 -16.36 -2.47
CA LYS A 45 -10.64 -16.91 -1.58
C LYS A 45 -12.07 -16.56 -2.04
N MET A 46 -12.22 -15.48 -2.78
CA MET A 46 -13.49 -15.06 -3.40
C MET A 46 -13.70 -15.64 -4.81
N GLY A 47 -12.80 -16.50 -5.29
CA GLY A 47 -12.89 -17.13 -6.61
C GLY A 47 -12.41 -16.26 -7.78
N VAL A 48 -11.80 -15.09 -7.48
CA VAL A 48 -11.16 -14.23 -8.47
C VAL A 48 -9.72 -14.70 -8.68
N PRO A 49 -9.31 -15.07 -9.91
CA PRO A 49 -7.91 -15.37 -10.17
C PRO A 49 -7.08 -14.09 -9.98
N ALA A 50 -6.08 -14.17 -9.12
CA ALA A 50 -5.18 -13.07 -8.79
C ALA A 50 -3.83 -13.63 -8.34
N THR A 51 -2.77 -12.90 -8.64
CA THR A 51 -1.41 -13.13 -8.16
C THR A 51 -0.92 -11.83 -7.55
N THR A 52 0.22 -11.87 -6.86
CA THR A 52 0.90 -10.69 -6.33
C THR A 52 1.13 -9.61 -7.38
N GLU A 53 1.53 -10.01 -8.59
CA GLU A 53 1.80 -9.10 -9.72
C GLU A 53 0.54 -8.39 -10.24
N HIS A 54 -0.63 -8.97 -9.99
CA HIS A 54 -1.90 -8.34 -10.33
C HIS A 54 -2.32 -7.27 -9.31
N ILE A 55 -1.61 -7.06 -8.20
CA ILE A 55 -2.02 -6.12 -7.17
C ILE A 55 -1.16 -4.86 -7.20
N TYR A 56 -1.83 -3.70 -7.18
CA TYR A 56 -1.18 -2.41 -7.00
C TYR A 56 -1.87 -1.61 -5.89
N THR A 57 -1.16 -1.41 -4.79
CA THR A 57 -1.69 -0.73 -3.59
C THR A 57 -1.25 0.73 -3.54
N THR A 58 -1.96 1.54 -2.75
CA THR A 58 -1.51 2.90 -2.45
C THR A 58 -0.17 2.95 -1.72
N SER A 59 0.17 1.93 -0.92
CA SER A 59 1.50 1.81 -0.31
C SER A 59 2.62 1.71 -1.35
N MET A 60 2.42 0.91 -2.40
CA MET A 60 3.36 0.81 -3.53
C MET A 60 3.45 2.13 -4.28
N ALA A 61 2.31 2.78 -4.53
CA ALA A 61 2.27 4.07 -5.19
C ALA A 61 3.05 5.15 -4.41
N SER A 62 2.87 5.23 -3.09
CA SER A 62 3.61 6.16 -2.23
C SER A 62 5.12 5.88 -2.25
N ALA A 63 5.53 4.62 -2.16
CA ALA A 63 6.95 4.24 -2.23
C ALA A 63 7.57 4.57 -3.60
N SER A 64 6.83 4.34 -4.69
CA SER A 64 7.26 4.69 -6.05
C SER A 64 7.50 6.19 -6.21
N VAL A 65 6.59 7.03 -5.72
CA VAL A 65 6.74 8.50 -5.79
C VAL A 65 7.98 8.96 -5.02
N ILE A 66 8.23 8.40 -3.83
CA ILE A 66 9.46 8.72 -3.07
C ILE A 66 10.69 8.30 -3.87
N THR A 67 10.65 7.15 -4.54
CA THR A 67 11.76 6.63 -5.34
C THR A 67 12.09 7.51 -6.55
N GLU A 68 11.10 8.16 -7.15
CA GLU A 68 11.30 9.13 -8.24
C GLU A 68 12.08 10.37 -7.79
N GLU A 69 11.92 10.79 -6.53
CA GLU A 69 12.63 11.95 -5.96
C GLU A 69 13.94 11.59 -5.26
N LYS A 70 13.93 10.50 -4.46
CA LYS A 70 15.04 10.07 -3.61
C LYS A 70 15.09 8.56 -3.44
N GLN A 71 16.06 7.96 -4.12
CA GLN A 71 16.48 6.57 -3.93
C GLN A 71 16.96 6.34 -2.49
N LYS A 72 16.57 5.21 -1.89
CA LYS A 72 16.98 4.82 -0.52
C LYS A 72 16.68 5.86 0.56
N ALA A 73 15.59 6.61 0.40
CA ALA A 73 15.13 7.59 1.37
C ALA A 73 14.96 7.02 2.79
N ARG A 74 15.17 7.88 3.80
CA ARG A 74 14.84 7.61 5.20
C ARG A 74 13.39 8.00 5.45
N VAL A 75 12.56 7.06 5.87
CA VAL A 75 11.12 7.24 6.00
C VAL A 75 10.69 6.97 7.43
N LEU A 76 10.03 7.94 8.04
CA LEU A 76 9.21 7.70 9.23
C LEU A 76 7.80 7.33 8.74
N MET A 77 7.29 6.17 9.14
CA MET A 77 5.97 5.73 8.72
C MET A 77 4.95 5.70 9.87
N VAL A 78 3.70 5.99 9.55
CA VAL A 78 2.52 5.72 10.38
C VAL A 78 1.60 4.84 9.55
N GLY A 79 1.51 3.56 9.89
CA GLY A 79 0.76 2.59 9.10
C GLY A 79 1.05 1.14 9.52
N GLU A 80 0.45 0.21 8.80
CA GLU A 80 0.59 -1.24 9.04
C GLU A 80 1.60 -1.90 8.08
N GLU A 81 1.64 -3.24 8.10
CA GLU A 81 2.64 -4.04 7.40
C GLU A 81 2.66 -3.81 5.88
N GLY A 82 1.50 -3.58 5.25
CA GLY A 82 1.44 -3.29 3.81
C GLY A 82 2.27 -2.06 3.42
N LEU A 83 2.24 -1.01 4.23
CA LEU A 83 3.06 0.18 4.04
C LEU A 83 4.54 -0.11 4.31
N ARG A 84 4.82 -0.79 5.43
CA ARG A 84 6.17 -1.19 5.83
C ARG A 84 6.88 -1.97 4.74
N GLN A 85 6.26 -3.05 4.26
CA GLN A 85 6.82 -3.92 3.24
C GLN A 85 7.03 -3.16 1.92
N SER A 86 6.05 -2.36 1.48
CA SER A 86 6.18 -1.58 0.25
C SER A 86 7.36 -0.61 0.29
N LEU A 87 7.59 0.08 1.41
CA LEU A 87 8.74 0.98 1.57
C LEU A 87 10.07 0.21 1.49
N LEU A 88 10.14 -0.97 2.12
CA LEU A 88 11.34 -1.81 2.10
C LEU A 88 11.63 -2.41 0.72
N ASP A 89 10.59 -2.84 0.00
CA ASP A 89 10.72 -3.44 -1.35
C ASP A 89 11.26 -2.42 -2.37
N TYR A 90 10.92 -1.14 -2.20
CA TYR A 90 11.47 -0.03 -2.99
C TYR A 90 12.85 0.45 -2.47
N GLY A 91 13.40 -0.22 -1.45
CA GLY A 91 14.75 0.02 -0.95
C GLY A 91 14.88 1.21 0.03
N HIS A 92 13.76 1.73 0.56
CA HIS A 92 13.78 2.78 1.58
C HIS A 92 14.11 2.22 2.96
N GLN A 93 14.56 3.11 3.85
CA GLN A 93 14.91 2.77 5.22
C GLN A 93 13.85 3.32 6.17
N ILE A 94 13.29 2.46 7.01
CA ILE A 94 12.37 2.90 8.06
C ILE A 94 13.18 3.42 9.24
N VAL A 95 12.95 4.67 9.63
CA VAL A 95 13.70 5.34 10.69
C VAL A 95 12.77 6.03 11.67
N GLU A 96 13.24 6.14 12.92
CA GLU A 96 12.49 6.79 13.99
C GLU A 96 12.92 8.26 14.21
N ALA A 97 14.07 8.67 13.67
CA ALA A 97 14.67 9.99 13.84
C ALA A 97 15.28 10.49 12.52
N ASP A 98 15.29 11.82 12.33
CA ASP A 98 15.79 12.53 11.15
C ASP A 98 15.35 11.88 9.81
N PRO A 99 14.03 11.73 9.57
CA PRO A 99 13.52 11.19 8.32
C PRO A 99 13.56 12.24 7.21
N ASP A 100 13.71 11.78 5.97
CA ASP A 100 13.50 12.59 4.77
C ASP A 100 12.00 12.75 4.48
N TYR A 101 11.23 11.68 4.72
CA TYR A 101 9.79 11.62 4.45
C TYR A 101 9.02 11.11 5.66
N VAL A 102 7.81 11.63 5.84
CA VAL A 102 6.79 11.05 6.71
C VAL A 102 5.68 10.49 5.84
N VAL A 103 5.48 9.17 5.89
CA VAL A 103 4.42 8.50 5.10
C VAL A 103 3.34 7.98 6.03
N MET A 104 2.11 8.42 5.81
CA MET A 104 0.95 8.07 6.64
C MET A 104 -0.09 7.32 5.83
N GLY A 105 -0.40 6.10 6.26
CA GLY A 105 -1.58 5.36 5.86
C GLY A 105 -2.46 5.02 7.05
N LEU A 106 -3.43 4.13 6.84
CA LEU A 106 -4.24 3.63 7.95
C LEU A 106 -3.36 2.83 8.94
N ASP A 107 -3.43 3.22 10.21
CA ASP A 107 -2.82 2.53 11.34
C ASP A 107 -3.92 2.29 12.38
N ARG A 108 -4.35 1.03 12.56
CA ARG A 108 -5.38 0.69 13.55
C ARG A 108 -4.89 0.78 14.99
N GLU A 109 -3.58 0.74 15.19
CA GLU A 109 -2.92 0.85 16.49
C GLU A 109 -2.25 2.23 16.62
N ILE A 110 -2.88 3.27 16.08
CA ILE A 110 -2.35 4.64 16.11
C ILE A 110 -2.34 5.17 17.54
N THR A 111 -1.24 5.85 17.89
CA THR A 111 -1.06 6.45 19.22
C THR A 111 -0.72 7.92 19.11
N TYR A 112 -0.95 8.67 20.19
CA TYR A 112 -0.52 10.06 20.28
C TYR A 112 0.99 10.21 20.06
N ASP A 113 1.80 9.28 20.57
CA ASP A 113 3.26 9.30 20.38
C ASP A 113 3.64 9.21 18.90
N LYS A 114 3.06 8.27 18.14
CA LYS A 114 3.28 8.16 16.69
C LYS A 114 2.93 9.47 15.97
N LEU A 115 1.80 10.07 16.31
CA LEU A 115 1.34 11.33 15.72
C LEU A 115 2.23 12.52 16.11
N ALA A 116 2.67 12.60 17.36
CA ALA A 116 3.56 13.65 17.84
C ALA A 116 4.90 13.59 17.11
N ARG A 117 5.47 12.39 16.97
CA ARG A 117 6.73 12.17 16.27
C ARG A 117 6.63 12.47 14.78
N ALA A 118 5.56 12.02 14.11
CA ALA A 118 5.27 12.38 12.73
C ALA A 118 5.15 13.90 12.55
N THR A 119 4.42 14.57 13.44
CA THR A 119 4.24 16.03 13.40
C THR A 119 5.57 16.76 13.58
N LEU A 120 6.39 16.35 14.54
CA LEU A 120 7.71 16.95 14.77
C LEU A 120 8.64 16.74 13.58
N ALA A 121 8.65 15.56 12.97
CA ALA A 121 9.43 15.27 11.79
C ALA A 121 9.03 16.17 10.60
N VAL A 122 7.72 16.33 10.33
CA VAL A 122 7.24 17.25 9.28
C VAL A 122 7.64 18.69 9.59
N ARG A 123 7.48 19.14 10.84
CA ARG A 123 7.91 20.49 11.27
C ARG A 123 9.41 20.72 11.13
N ASN A 124 10.21 19.66 11.21
CA ASN A 124 11.66 19.69 11.02
C ASN A 124 12.08 19.57 9.55
N GLY A 125 11.13 19.56 8.60
CA GLY A 125 11.41 19.63 7.17
C GLY A 125 11.22 18.32 6.40
N ALA A 126 10.77 17.23 7.05
CA ALA A 126 10.44 16.01 6.32
C ALA A 126 9.21 16.21 5.42
N THR A 127 9.28 15.70 4.18
CA THR A 127 8.17 15.76 3.23
C THR A 127 7.04 14.83 3.68
N PHE A 128 5.81 15.34 3.74
CA PHE A 128 4.64 14.55 4.17
C PHE A 128 3.90 13.93 2.98
N ILE A 129 3.63 12.62 3.04
CA ILE A 129 2.85 11.87 2.04
C ILE A 129 1.75 11.09 2.76
N ALA A 130 0.50 11.26 2.32
CA ALA A 130 -0.61 10.40 2.70
C ALA A 130 -0.84 9.34 1.62
N THR A 131 -1.07 8.08 2.00
CA THR A 131 -1.30 6.99 1.03
C THR A 131 -2.62 7.15 0.28
N ASN A 132 -3.62 7.79 0.90
CA ASN A 132 -4.94 8.06 0.33
C ASN A 132 -5.67 9.14 1.14
N GLY A 133 -6.73 9.73 0.57
CA GLY A 133 -7.61 10.73 1.20
C GLY A 133 -9.07 10.36 1.16
#